data_AF-A0A1W9WGX6-F1
#
_entry.id   AF-A0A1W9WGX6-F1
#
_cell.length_a   1.000
_cell.length_b   1.000
_cell.length_c   1.000
_cell.angle_alpha   90.00
_cell.angle_beta   90.00
_cell.angle_gamma   90.00
#
_symmetry.space_group_name_H-M   'P 1'
#
loop_
_entity.id
_entity.type
_entity.pdbx_description
1 polymer ?
#
loop_
_entity_poly.entity_id
_entity_poly.type
_entity_poly.pdbx_seq_one_letter_code
_entity_poly.pdbx_strand_id
1 'polypeptide(L)' 'ARELGIPAVVGVRQATRKIPENMRITIDGGLGAVQMADSGPKTKSHY' A
#
# COMPACT_ATOMS: atom_id res chain seq x y z
N ALA A 1 13.52 -0.68 -9.92
CA ALA A 1 13.61 0.21 -8.75
C ALA A 1 14.96 0.91 -8.70
N ARG A 2 16.06 0.16 -8.48
CA ARG A 2 17.41 0.73 -8.33
C ARG A 2 17.86 1.61 -9.50
N GLU A 3 17.80 1.09 -10.71
CA GLU A 3 18.16 1.85 -11.92
C GLU A 3 17.07 2.86 -12.36
N LEU A 4 15.90 2.84 -11.73
CA LEU A 4 14.75 3.68 -12.11
C LEU A 4 14.56 4.88 -11.17
N GLY A 5 15.34 4.99 -10.09
CA GLY A 5 15.21 6.06 -9.11
C GLY A 5 13.88 6.06 -8.34
N ILE A 6 13.10 4.97 -8.39
CA ILE A 6 11.81 4.86 -7.69
C ILE A 6 11.93 3.97 -6.44
N PRO A 7 11.22 4.30 -5.36
CA PRO A 7 11.22 3.48 -4.15
C PRO A 7 10.57 2.12 -4.42
N ALA A 8 11.08 1.08 -3.75
CA ALA A 8 10.48 -0.25 -3.77
C ALA A 8 10.76 -0.98 -2.46
N VAL A 9 9.77 -1.74 -2.00
CA VAL A 9 9.87 -2.67 -0.88
C VAL A 9 9.43 -4.04 -1.38
N VAL A 10 10.22 -5.07 -1.12
CA VAL A 10 9.98 -6.45 -1.58
C VAL A 10 9.85 -7.41 -0.41
N GLY A 11 9.25 -8.58 -0.62
CA GLY A 11 9.10 -9.59 0.43
C GLY A 11 8.06 -9.26 1.50
N VAL A 12 7.20 -8.26 1.27
CA VAL A 12 6.11 -7.90 2.19
C VAL A 12 5.07 -9.02 2.22
N ARG A 13 5.03 -9.75 3.33
CA ARG A 13 4.11 -10.88 3.52
C ARG A 13 2.66 -10.43 3.34
N GLN A 14 1.95 -11.15 2.47
CA GLN A 14 0.53 -10.93 2.17
C GLN A 14 0.18 -9.56 1.56
N ALA A 15 1.12 -8.82 0.99
CA ALA A 15 0.84 -7.53 0.36
C ALA A 15 -0.31 -7.60 -0.65
N THR A 16 -0.31 -8.61 -1.54
CA THR A 16 -1.35 -8.83 -2.55
C THR A 16 -2.73 -9.16 -2.00
N ARG A 17 -2.82 -9.60 -0.74
CA ARG A 17 -4.11 -9.86 -0.07
C ARG A 17 -4.61 -8.66 0.73
N LYS A 18 -3.68 -7.81 1.20
CA LYS A 18 -3.99 -6.67 2.08
C LYS A 18 -4.19 -5.37 1.32
N ILE A 19 -3.65 -5.24 0.11
CA ILE A 19 -3.77 -4.07 -0.73
C ILE A 19 -4.83 -4.36 -1.80
N PRO A 20 -6.10 -3.97 -1.60
CA PRO A 20 -7.11 -4.07 -2.63
C PRO A 20 -6.86 -3.07 -3.75
N GLU A 21 -7.51 -3.30 -4.88
CA GLU A 21 -7.50 -2.37 -6.01
C GLU A 21 -7.96 -0.97 -5.58
N ASN A 22 -7.40 0.04 -6.25
CA ASN A 22 -7.70 1.45 -6.01
C ASN A 22 -7.34 1.96 -4.59
N MET A 23 -6.68 1.15 -3.75
CA MET A 23 -6.20 1.62 -2.45
C MET A 23 -4.99 2.54 -2.60
N ARG A 24 -5.06 3.70 -1.95
CA ARG A 24 -3.92 4.60 -1.81
C ARG A 24 -2.95 4.06 -0.75
N ILE A 25 -1.69 3.91 -1.13
CA ILE A 25 -0.61 3.47 -0.24
C ILE A 25 0.60 4.41 -0.37
N THR A 26 1.43 4.43 0.68
CA THR A 26 2.74 5.08 0.68
C THR A 26 3.83 4.02 0.82
N ILE A 27 4.87 4.12 -0.03
CA ILE A 27 6.04 3.25 0.00
C ILE A 27 7.22 4.03 0.56
N ASP A 28 7.78 3.58 1.68
CA ASP A 28 9.02 4.10 2.23
C ASP A 28 10.15 3.09 1.97
N GLY A 29 10.95 3.38 0.95
CA GLY A 29 12.10 2.56 0.57
C GLY A 29 13.30 2.66 1.51
N GLY A 30 13.36 3.70 2.35
CA GLY A 30 14.45 3.89 3.33
C GLY A 30 14.21 3.07 4.61
N LEU A 31 12.97 3.04 5.09
CA LEU A 31 12.55 2.24 6.25
C LEU A 31 12.17 0.79 5.88
N GLY A 32 11.96 0.49 4.59
CA GLY A 32 11.46 -0.81 4.15
C GLY A 32 9.99 -1.03 4.52
N ALA A 33 9.20 0.04 4.59
CA ALA A 33 7.83 0.02 5.09
C ALA A 33 6.79 0.36 4.01
N VAL A 34 5.61 -0.23 4.15
CA VAL A 34 4.42 0.09 3.35
C VAL A 34 3.32 0.52 4.28
N GLN A 35 2.79 1.72 4.07
CA GLN A 35 1.73 2.31 4.89
C GLN A 35 0.46 2.42 4.04
N MET A 36 -0.63 1.86 4.54
CA MET A 36 -1.95 2.00 3.92
C MET A 36 -2.55 3.31 4.42
N ALA A 37 -3.09 4.13 3.51
CA ALA A 37 -3.89 5.27 3.94
C ALA A 37 -5.14 4.73 4.64
N ASP A 38 -5.53 5.32 5.77
CA ASP A 38 -6.82 5.00 6.38
C ASP A 38 -7.90 5.14 5.32
N SER A 39 -8.70 4.09 5.16
CA SER A 39 -9.89 4.17 4.32
C SER A 39 -10.71 5.33 4.86
N GLY A 40 -10.89 6.38 4.05
CA GLY A 40 -11.91 7.40 4.28
C GLY A 40 -13.26 6.74 4.61
N PRO A 41 -14.20 7.49 5.20
CA PRO A 41 -15.30 6.95 6.00
C PRO A 41 -15.95 5.74 5.33
N LYS A 42 -16.01 4.62 6.07
CA LYS A 42 -16.74 3.42 5.66
C LYS A 42 -18.20 3.82 5.42
N THR A 43 -18.55 4.13 4.17
CA THR A 43 -19.95 4.26 3.78
C THR A 43 -20.58 2.90 4.02
N LYS A 44 -21.51 2.85 4.98
CA LYS A 44 -22.33 1.67 5.23
C LYS A 44 -23.22 1.50 4.01
N SER A 45 -22.91 0.53 3.14
CA SER A 45 -23.84 0.10 2.10
C SER A 45 -25.01 -0.61 2.78
N HIS A 46 -26.09 0.12 3.02
CA HIS A 46 -27.41 -0.44 3.24
C HIS A 46 -28.03 -0.73 1.87
N TYR A 47 -28.24 -2.01 1.56
CA TYR A 47 -29.27 -2.46 0.62
C TYR A 47 -29.82 -3.79 1.09
#